data_AF-A0A5J4X928-F1
#
_entry.id   AF-A0A5J4X928-F1
#
_cell.length_a   1.000
_cell.length_b   1.000
_cell.length_c   1.000
_cell.angle_alpha   90.00
_cell.angle_beta   90.00
_cell.angle_gamma   90.00
#
_symmetry.space_group_name_H-M   'P 1'
#
loop_
_entity.id
_entity.type
_entity.pdbx_description
1 polymer ?
#
loop_
_entity_poly.entity_id
_entity_poly.type
_entity_poly.pdbx_seq_one_letter_code
_entity_poly.pdbx_strand_id
1 'polypeptide(L)'
;RRGSRKCLDLIQQLGDESDQAELVSIGYAGEFVITFSTAGGNGEEQDKQIRQGLNHIFWFLKDLRQGRNDPLYQQFPPLPQLARRSNEQIEEEGGNEDVDAQMNNNGEVFNIKYWAKLAKVQILNCFIDNSNTKPDWYN
;
A
#
# COMPACT_ATOMS: atom_id res chain seq x y z
N ARG A 1 -11.59 1.47 17.88
CA ARG A 1 -10.58 0.82 17.01
C ARG A 1 -9.56 1.80 16.38
N ARG A 2 -9.55 3.11 16.70
CA ARG A 2 -8.58 4.08 16.14
C ARG A 2 -7.15 3.94 16.71
N GLY A 3 -7.01 3.39 17.93
CA GLY A 3 -5.72 3.15 18.57
C GLY A 3 -4.92 2.03 17.91
N SER A 4 -5.56 0.90 17.59
CA SER A 4 -4.91 -0.26 16.97
C SER A 4 -4.32 0.05 15.59
N ARG A 5 -4.99 0.87 14.77
CA ARG A 5 -4.50 1.24 13.43
C ARG A 5 -3.23 2.08 13.48
N LYS A 6 -3.20 3.10 14.32
CA LYS A 6 -1.97 3.91 14.53
C LYS A 6 -0.80 3.05 14.99
N CYS A 7 -1.05 2.01 15.78
CA CYS A 7 0.00 1.06 16.17
C CYS A 7 0.51 0.28 14.97
N LEU A 8 -0.38 -0.24 14.12
CA LEU A 8 0.01 -0.94 12.90
C LEU A 8 0.75 -0.01 11.91
N ASP A 9 0.31 1.25 11.78
CA ASP A 9 1.01 2.26 10.96
C ASP A 9 2.45 2.47 11.45
N LEU A 10 2.67 2.49 12.77
CA LEU A 10 3.99 2.61 13.37
C LEU A 10 4.84 1.36 13.13
N ILE A 11 4.26 0.17 13.23
CA ILE A 11 4.95 -1.10 12.94
C ILE A 11 5.34 -1.15 11.47
N GLN A 12 4.45 -0.70 10.56
CA GLN A 12 4.78 -0.58 9.16
C GLN A 12 6.00 0.31 8.97
N GLN A 13 6.06 1.50 9.59
CA GLN A 13 7.13 2.48 9.36
C GLN A 13 8.46 2.17 10.07
N LEU A 14 8.39 1.58 11.25
CA LEU A 14 9.55 1.39 12.14
C LEU A 14 9.96 -0.06 12.31
N GLY A 15 9.11 -1.00 11.89
CA GLY A 15 9.36 -2.42 12.04
C GLY A 15 10.42 -2.93 11.06
N ASP A 16 11.11 -3.98 11.49
CA ASP A 16 12.09 -4.69 10.69
C ASP A 16 11.44 -5.73 9.75
N GLU A 17 12.25 -6.57 9.11
CA GLU A 17 11.78 -7.64 8.24
C GLU A 17 10.78 -8.59 8.91
N SER A 18 11.01 -8.95 10.19
CA SER A 18 10.13 -9.85 10.94
C SER A 18 8.79 -9.20 11.20
N ASP A 19 8.79 -7.92 11.58
CA ASP A 19 7.57 -7.14 11.79
C ASP A 19 6.76 -7.02 10.49
N GLN A 20 7.43 -6.77 9.35
CA GLN A 20 6.75 -6.73 8.05
C GLN A 20 6.13 -8.09 7.69
N ALA A 21 6.83 -9.20 7.96
CA ALA A 21 6.30 -10.54 7.73
C ALA A 21 5.06 -10.83 8.59
N GLU A 22 5.05 -10.37 9.85
CA GLU A 22 3.89 -10.48 10.74
C GLU A 22 2.70 -9.68 10.20
N LEU A 23 2.92 -8.43 9.75
CA LEU A 23 1.87 -7.62 9.13
C LEU A 23 1.23 -8.33 7.93
N VAL A 24 2.04 -8.91 7.04
CA VAL A 24 1.51 -9.70 5.93
C VAL A 24 0.76 -10.93 6.43
N SER A 25 1.26 -11.62 7.47
CA SER A 25 0.59 -12.82 7.99
C SER A 25 -0.82 -12.57 8.52
N ILE A 26 -1.06 -11.37 9.06
CA ILE A 26 -2.37 -10.97 9.63
C ILE A 26 -3.30 -10.29 8.62
N GLY A 27 -2.93 -10.23 7.34
CA GLY A 27 -3.79 -9.63 6.31
C GLY A 27 -3.81 -8.10 6.33
N TYR A 28 -2.75 -7.46 6.83
CA TYR A 28 -2.69 -6.02 7.03
C TYR A 28 -3.02 -5.19 5.78
N ALA A 29 -2.58 -5.63 4.59
CA ALA A 29 -2.87 -4.93 3.34
C ALA A 29 -4.38 -4.93 3.01
N GLY A 30 -5.07 -6.04 3.27
CA GLY A 30 -6.52 -6.15 3.11
C GLY A 30 -7.30 -5.29 4.11
N GLU A 31 -6.81 -5.13 5.36
CA GLU A 31 -7.49 -4.27 6.35
C GLU A 31 -7.62 -2.82 5.87
N PHE A 32 -6.62 -2.30 5.14
CA PHE A 32 -6.69 -0.96 4.59
C PHE A 32 -7.72 -0.82 3.49
N VAL A 33 -7.79 -1.79 2.57
CA VAL A 33 -8.84 -1.86 1.54
C VAL A 33 -10.20 -1.76 2.21
N ILE A 34 -10.51 -2.69 3.10
CA ILE A 34 -11.78 -2.71 3.84
C ILE A 34 -12.04 -1.37 4.53
N THR A 35 -11.01 -0.77 5.14
CA THR A 35 -11.16 0.47 5.92
C THR A 35 -11.55 1.67 5.06
N PHE A 36 -10.92 1.88 3.89
CA PHE A 36 -11.32 3.04 3.07
C PHE A 36 -12.52 2.75 2.18
N SER A 37 -12.75 1.50 1.76
CA SER A 37 -13.94 1.10 1.00
C SER A 37 -15.22 1.23 1.83
N THR A 38 -15.12 0.99 3.14
CA THR A 38 -16.24 1.16 4.09
C THR A 38 -16.30 2.56 4.72
N ALA A 39 -15.49 3.52 4.25
CA ALA A 39 -15.55 4.89 4.74
C ALA A 39 -16.88 5.55 4.31
N GLY A 40 -17.95 5.31 5.06
CA GLY A 40 -19.31 5.80 4.81
C GLY A 40 -19.60 7.18 5.42
N GLY A 41 -18.56 7.96 5.72
CA GLY A 41 -18.70 9.34 6.19
C GLY A 41 -19.13 10.28 5.06
N ASN A 42 -19.21 11.57 5.36
CA ASN A 42 -19.34 12.62 4.35
C ASN A 42 -18.40 13.77 4.74
N GLY A 43 -17.66 14.31 3.77
CA GLY A 43 -16.71 15.42 3.98
C GLY A 43 -15.31 15.00 4.43
N GLU A 44 -14.55 15.94 4.97
CA GLU A 44 -13.09 15.86 5.10
C GLU A 44 -12.54 14.65 5.88
N GLU A 45 -13.27 14.13 6.88
CA GLU A 45 -12.77 12.98 7.66
C GLU A 45 -12.78 11.69 6.84
N GLN A 46 -13.75 11.54 5.94
CA GLN A 46 -13.78 10.42 4.99
C GLN A 46 -12.60 10.54 4.02
N ASP A 47 -12.39 11.73 3.46
CA ASP A 47 -11.29 11.99 2.54
C ASP A 47 -9.91 11.75 3.18
N LYS A 48 -9.76 12.10 4.47
CA LYS A 48 -8.55 11.78 5.25
C LYS A 48 -8.34 10.28 5.39
N GLN A 49 -9.38 9.51 5.68
CA GLN A 49 -9.29 8.06 5.82
C GLN A 49 -8.95 7.38 4.50
N ILE A 50 -9.57 7.83 3.41
CA ILE A 50 -9.25 7.36 2.05
C ILE A 50 -7.79 7.67 1.71
N ARG A 51 -7.35 8.92 1.91
CA ARG A 51 -5.95 9.29 1.67
C ARG A 51 -4.99 8.45 2.51
N GLN A 52 -5.30 8.21 3.79
CA GLN A 52 -4.46 7.40 4.67
C GLN A 52 -4.36 5.95 4.19
N GLY A 53 -5.48 5.30 3.85
CA GLY A 53 -5.47 3.93 3.32
C GLY A 53 -4.63 3.81 2.04
N LEU A 54 -4.84 4.72 1.08
CA LEU A 54 -4.06 4.75 -0.17
C LEU A 54 -2.56 4.99 0.07
N ASN A 55 -2.23 5.88 1.00
CA ASN A 55 -0.85 6.18 1.38
C ASN A 55 -0.17 4.97 2.03
N HIS A 56 -0.87 4.24 2.90
CA HIS A 56 -0.33 3.05 3.52
C HIS A 56 -0.08 1.93 2.52
N ILE A 57 -1.03 1.65 1.63
CA ILE A 57 -0.85 0.67 0.53
C ILE A 57 0.38 1.04 -0.30
N PHE A 58 0.50 2.32 -0.69
CA PHE A 58 1.63 2.79 -1.48
C PHE A 58 2.97 2.52 -0.78
N TRP A 59 3.14 2.97 0.47
CA TRP A 59 4.41 2.83 1.19
C TRP A 59 4.71 1.38 1.54
N PHE A 60 3.70 0.62 1.97
CA PHE A 60 3.88 -0.77 2.34
C PHE A 60 4.37 -1.60 1.16
N LEU A 61 3.67 -1.56 0.01
CA LEU A 61 4.08 -2.31 -1.18
C LEU A 61 5.42 -1.82 -1.75
N LYS A 62 5.68 -0.51 -1.70
CA LYS A 62 6.95 0.06 -2.15
C LYS A 62 8.12 -0.46 -1.29
N ASP A 63 8.01 -0.38 0.03
CA ASP A 63 9.06 -0.81 0.96
C ASP A 63 9.27 -2.32 0.85
N LEU A 64 8.20 -3.12 0.80
CA LEU A 64 8.33 -4.56 0.58
C LEU A 64 9.02 -4.89 -0.75
N ARG A 65 8.76 -4.15 -1.84
CA ARG A 65 9.38 -4.43 -3.14
C ARG A 65 10.81 -3.92 -3.27
N GLN A 66 11.13 -2.78 -2.68
CA GLN A 66 12.40 -2.07 -2.88
C GLN A 66 13.34 -2.12 -1.68
N GLY A 67 12.89 -2.66 -0.56
CA GLY A 67 13.55 -2.52 0.73
C GLY A 67 13.39 -1.12 1.29
N ARG A 68 13.81 -0.95 2.54
CA ARG A 68 13.91 0.36 3.19
C ARG A 68 15.37 0.69 3.43
N ASN A 69 15.86 1.73 2.73
CA ASN A 69 17.26 2.15 2.77
C ASN A 69 17.46 3.57 3.36
N ASP A 70 16.41 4.17 3.90
CA ASP A 70 16.50 5.49 4.53
C ASP A 70 17.10 5.36 5.95
N PRO A 71 18.19 6.07 6.29
CA PRO A 71 18.82 6.03 7.61
C PRO A 71 17.93 6.46 8.79
N LEU A 72 16.82 7.15 8.52
CA LEU A 72 15.88 7.59 9.56
C LEU A 72 14.94 6.48 10.04
N TYR A 73 14.94 5.33 9.38
CA TYR A 73 14.03 4.22 9.66
C TYR A 73 14.78 2.89 9.79
N GLN A 74 14.10 1.89 10.34
CA GLN A 74 14.63 0.53 10.40
C GLN A 74 14.78 -0.03 8.98
N GLN A 75 16.03 -0.31 8.59
CA GLN A 75 16.35 -0.76 7.25
C GLN A 75 16.11 -2.26 7.10
N PHE A 76 15.66 -2.66 5.91
CA PHE A 76 15.54 -4.06 5.52
C PHE A 76 15.70 -4.22 4.00
N PRO A 77 16.23 -5.37 3.53
CA PRO A 77 16.39 -5.64 2.11
C PRO A 77 15.02 -5.82 1.43
N PRO A 78 14.93 -5.75 0.09
CA PRO A 78 13.72 -6.09 -0.64
C PRO A 78 13.10 -7.44 -0.21
N LEU A 79 11.79 -7.45 0.05
CA LEU A 79 10.96 -8.59 0.45
C LEU A 79 9.88 -8.89 -0.62
N PRO A 80 10.25 -9.27 -1.86
CA PRO A 80 9.32 -9.39 -2.98
C PRO A 80 8.23 -10.45 -2.78
N GLN A 81 8.52 -11.51 -2.02
CA GLN A 81 7.52 -12.56 -1.70
C GLN A 81 6.40 -12.00 -0.83
N LEU A 82 6.74 -11.16 0.15
CA LEU A 82 5.78 -10.47 0.98
C LEU A 82 4.98 -9.45 0.18
N ALA A 83 5.61 -8.71 -0.73
CA ALA A 83 4.92 -7.77 -1.62
C ALA A 83 3.85 -8.46 -2.48
N ARG A 84 4.15 -9.66 -3.01
CA ARG A 84 3.18 -10.48 -3.77
C ARG A 84 2.02 -10.93 -2.92
N ARG A 85 2.28 -11.46 -1.72
CA ARG A 85 1.23 -11.91 -0.80
C ARG A 85 0.34 -10.76 -0.33
N SER A 86 0.92 -9.59 -0.06
CA SER A 86 0.15 -8.37 0.24
C SER A 86 -0.72 -7.93 -0.93
N ASN A 87 -0.25 -8.11 -2.16
CA ASN A 87 -1.05 -7.82 -3.35
C ASN A 87 -2.23 -8.79 -3.50
N GLU A 88 -2.01 -10.09 -3.27
CA GLU A 88 -3.08 -11.10 -3.25
C GLU A 88 -4.17 -10.73 -2.24
N GLN A 89 -3.79 -10.27 -1.03
CA GLN A 89 -4.75 -9.80 -0.02
C GLN A 89 -5.55 -8.58 -0.47
N ILE A 90 -4.93 -7.65 -1.19
CA ILE A 90 -5.62 -6.48 -1.75
C ILE A 90 -6.64 -6.93 -2.80
N GLU A 91 -6.26 -7.86 -3.67
CA GLU A 91 -7.13 -8.43 -4.71
C GLU A 91 -8.34 -9.16 -4.10
N GLU A 92 -8.09 -10.02 -3.10
CA GLU A 92 -9.12 -10.83 -2.42
C GLU A 92 -10.22 -9.97 -1.79
N GLU A 93 -9.88 -8.77 -1.33
CA GLU A 93 -10.81 -7.81 -0.74
C GLU A 93 -11.43 -6.83 -1.75
N GLY A 94 -11.17 -6.98 -3.06
CA GLY A 94 -11.69 -6.08 -4.11
C GLY A 94 -10.97 -4.72 -4.16
N GLY A 95 -9.75 -4.64 -3.63
CA GLY A 95 -9.02 -3.40 -3.46
C GLY A 95 -8.60 -2.73 -4.77
N ASN A 96 -8.49 -3.48 -5.87
CA ASN A 96 -8.21 -2.89 -7.18
C ASN A 96 -9.36 -2.02 -7.66
N GLU A 97 -10.58 -2.52 -7.57
CA GLU A 97 -11.80 -1.82 -7.94
C GLU A 97 -11.97 -0.57 -7.06
N ASP A 98 -11.70 -0.70 -5.77
CA ASP A 98 -11.82 0.41 -4.83
C ASP A 98 -10.75 1.49 -5.08
N VAL A 99 -9.50 1.11 -5.37
CA VAL A 99 -8.46 2.06 -5.79
C VAL A 99 -8.85 2.76 -7.10
N ASP A 100 -9.41 2.04 -8.06
CA ASP A 100 -9.84 2.58 -9.34
C ASP A 100 -11.01 3.57 -9.21
N ALA A 101 -11.95 3.31 -8.31
CA ALA A 101 -13.00 4.25 -7.96
C ALA A 101 -12.41 5.57 -7.41
N GLN A 102 -11.40 5.47 -6.53
CA GLN A 102 -10.76 6.65 -5.93
C GLN A 102 -9.89 7.46 -6.90
N MET A 103 -9.42 6.88 -8.01
CA MET A 103 -8.71 7.63 -9.06
C MET A 103 -9.59 8.72 -9.72
N ASN A 104 -10.90 8.54 -9.70
CA ASN A 104 -11.88 9.46 -10.27
C ASN A 104 -12.61 10.30 -9.21
N ASN A 105 -12.24 10.19 -7.93
CA ASN A 105 -12.91 10.89 -6.83
C ASN A 105 -12.84 12.42 -6.99
N ASN A 106 -13.98 13.11 -7.07
CA ASN A 106 -14.06 14.56 -7.30
C ASN A 106 -13.65 15.44 -6.10
N GLY A 107 -13.34 14.86 -4.94
CA GLY A 107 -12.75 15.59 -3.82
C GLY A 107 -11.35 16.10 -4.16
N GLU A 108 -11.18 17.42 -4.28
CA GLU A 108 -9.85 18.05 -4.42
C GLU A 108 -9.06 18.04 -3.11
N VAL A 109 -9.77 17.91 -1.98
CA VAL A 109 -9.14 17.92 -0.66
C VAL A 109 -8.30 16.64 -0.50
N PHE A 110 -7.07 16.79 -0.02
CA PHE A 110 -6.14 15.69 0.31
C PHE A 110 -5.50 14.93 -0.87
N ASN A 111 -5.61 15.40 -2.12
CA ASN A 111 -4.93 14.79 -3.27
C ASN A 111 -5.24 13.29 -3.45
N ILE A 112 -6.47 12.85 -3.16
CA ILE A 112 -6.88 11.45 -3.21
C ILE A 112 -6.60 10.83 -4.58
N LYS A 113 -6.96 11.52 -5.67
CA LYS A 113 -6.69 11.07 -7.05
C LYS A 113 -5.22 10.76 -7.28
N TYR A 114 -4.32 11.57 -6.71
CA TYR A 114 -2.87 11.38 -6.86
C TYR A 114 -2.40 10.14 -6.09
N TRP A 115 -2.83 9.98 -4.84
CA TRP A 115 -2.49 8.82 -4.03
C TRP A 115 -3.07 7.52 -4.60
N ALA A 116 -4.29 7.55 -5.16
CA ALA A 116 -4.90 6.41 -5.81
C ALA A 116 -4.09 5.95 -7.03
N LYS A 117 -3.65 6.90 -7.88
CA LYS A 117 -2.75 6.61 -9.00
C LYS A 117 -1.43 5.99 -8.55
N LEU A 118 -0.83 6.52 -7.50
CA LEU A 118 0.42 5.98 -6.96
C LEU A 118 0.23 4.58 -6.38
N ALA A 119 -0.83 4.34 -5.61
CA ALA A 119 -1.16 3.03 -5.05
C ALA A 119 -1.37 2.01 -6.17
N LYS A 120 -2.14 2.35 -7.22
CA LYS A 120 -2.32 1.50 -8.40
C LYS A 120 -1.00 1.13 -9.06
N VAL A 121 -0.08 2.09 -9.22
CA VAL A 121 1.25 1.82 -9.76
C VAL A 121 2.01 0.82 -8.88
N GLN A 122 1.93 0.92 -7.56
CA GLN A 122 2.63 -0.02 -6.67
C GLN A 122 2.05 -1.43 -6.73
N ILE A 123 0.72 -1.56 -6.76
CA ILE A 123 0.01 -2.83 -6.95
C ILE A 123 0.47 -3.49 -8.26
N LEU A 124 0.41 -2.75 -9.37
CA LEU A 124 0.84 -3.27 -10.68
C LEU A 124 2.33 -3.66 -10.70
N ASN A 125 3.18 -2.90 -10.02
CA ASN A 125 4.61 -3.17 -9.95
C ASN A 125 4.95 -4.41 -9.12
N CYS A 126 4.06 -4.95 -8.28
CA CYS A 126 4.31 -6.23 -7.58
C CYS A 126 4.46 -7.42 -8.55
N PHE A 127 3.92 -7.28 -9.77
CA PHE A 127 4.02 -8.27 -10.84
C PHE A 127 5.21 -8.05 -11.77
N ILE A 128 5.87 -6.89 -11.69
CA ILE A 128 7.05 -6.59 -12.49
C ILE A 128 8.26 -7.20 -11.79
N ASP A 129 8.73 -8.31 -12.35
CA ASP A 129 10.01 -8.87 -11.94
C ASP A 129 11.13 -7.94 -12.42
N ASN A 130 11.91 -7.37 -11.50
CA ASN A 130 13.08 -6.55 -11.83
C ASN A 130 14.15 -7.34 -12.59
N SER A 131 14.10 -8.68 -12.57
CA SER A 131 14.96 -9.54 -13.41
C SER A 131 14.50 -9.64 -14.87
N ASN A 132 13.29 -9.14 -15.19
CA ASN A 132 12.78 -9.03 -16.55
C ASN A 132 13.22 -7.71 -17.20
N THR A 133 14.50 -7.33 -17.05
CA THR A 133 15.13 -6.38 -17.94
C THR A 133 15.12 -7.01 -19.33
N LYS A 134 14.15 -6.59 -20.16
CA LYS A 134 14.19 -6.85 -21.60
C LYS A 134 15.62 -6.55 -22.04
N PRO A 135 16.37 -7.53 -22.56
CA PRO A 135 17.77 -7.29 -22.82
C PRO A 135 17.93 -6.15 -23.83
N ASP A 136 18.89 -5.25 -23.60
CA ASP A 136 19.11 -4.03 -24.40
C ASP A 136 19.38 -4.28 -25.89
N TRP A 137 19.49 -5.54 -26.33
CA TRP A 137 19.71 -5.94 -27.73
C TRP A 137 18.45 -5.91 -28.62
N TYR A 138 17.40 -5.17 -28.23
CA TYR A 138 16.18 -4.96 -29.03
C TYR A 138 16.00 -3.53 -29.56
N ASN A 139 17.04 -2.69 -29.56
CA ASN A 139 17.05 -1.37 -30.22
C ASN A 139 18.16 -1.27 -31.25
#